data_AF-M6GQZ2-F1
#
_entry.id   AF-M6GQZ2-F1
#
_cell.length_a   1.000
_cell.length_b   1.000
_cell.length_c   1.000
_cell.angle_alpha   90.00
_cell.angle_beta   90.00
_cell.angle_gamma   90.00
#
_symmetry.space_group_name_H-M   'P 1'
#
loop_
_entity.id
_entity.type
_entity.pdbx_description
1 polymer ?
#
loop_
_entity_poly.entity_id
_entity_poly.type
_entity_poly.pdbx_seq_one_letter_code
_entity_poly.pdbx_strand_id
1 'polypeptide(L)' 'MKLSIAILGSGSIGTYIGCKLLAAGNPVTFYGRARIQNELKTFGAKITDYTNQEILLPPNTISFTTSFSDISNADVF' A
#
# COMPACT_ATOMS: atom_id res chain seq x y z
N MET A 1 2.56 -19.99 -5.10
CA MET A 1 2.29 -18.72 -5.83
C MET A 1 1.75 -17.73 -4.80
N LYS A 2 2.24 -16.48 -4.76
CA LYS A 2 1.63 -15.44 -3.91
C LYS A 2 0.69 -14.60 -4.77
N LEU A 3 -0.54 -14.39 -4.32
CA LEU A 3 -1.54 -13.54 -4.98
C LEU A 3 -1.07 -12.08 -4.98
N SER A 4 -1.15 -11.42 -6.13
CA SER A 4 -0.92 -9.98 -6.25
C SER A 4 -2.18 -9.20 -5.88
N ILE A 5 -2.01 -8.15 -5.07
CA ILE A 5 -3.13 -7.39 -4.50
C ILE A 5 -2.99 -5.92 -4.90
N ALA A 6 -4.06 -5.36 -5.47
CA ALA A 6 -4.17 -3.93 -5.71
C ALA A 6 -5.02 -3.27 -4.63
N ILE A 7 -4.57 -2.16 -4.05
CA ILE A 7 -5.38 -1.38 -3.11
C ILE A 7 -6.04 -0.23 -3.87
N LEU A 8 -7.31 -0.38 -4.19
CA LEU A 8 -8.11 0.65 -4.83
C LEU A 8 -8.51 1.73 -3.82
N GLY A 9 -7.79 2.86 -3.83
CA GLY A 9 -8.07 3.98 -2.94
C GLY A 9 -7.16 4.00 -1.73
N SER A 10 -5.98 4.59 -1.92
CA SER A 10 -4.95 4.70 -0.88
C SER A 10 -5.18 5.89 0.06
N GLY A 11 -6.39 5.99 0.64
CA GLY A 11 -6.65 6.88 1.79
C GLY A 11 -6.12 6.28 3.09
N SER A 12 -6.62 6.72 4.25
CA SER A 12 -6.16 6.19 5.55
C SER A 12 -6.38 4.68 5.68
N ILE A 13 -7.59 4.19 5.40
CA ILE A 13 -7.94 2.76 5.55
C ILE A 13 -7.21 1.90 4.51
N GLY A 14 -7.21 2.32 3.24
CA GLY A 14 -6.51 1.60 2.18
C GLY A 14 -5.01 1.50 2.46
N THR A 15 -4.39 2.60 2.89
CA THR A 15 -2.97 2.60 3.30
C THR A 15 -2.74 1.64 4.46
N TYR A 16 -3.58 1.67 5.50
CA TYR A 16 -3.47 0.76 6.64
C TYR A 16 -3.53 -0.72 6.24
N ILE A 17 -4.57 -1.11 5.48
CA ILE A 17 -4.77 -2.50 5.05
C ILE A 17 -3.62 -2.94 4.13
N GLY A 18 -3.29 -2.13 3.12
CA GLY A 18 -2.21 -2.45 2.19
C GLY A 18 -0.86 -2.60 2.90
N CYS A 19 -0.57 -1.75 3.88
CA CYS A 19 0.66 -1.85 4.66
C CYS A 19 0.70 -3.12 5.52
N LYS A 20 -0.43 -3.53 6.13
CA LYS A 20 -0.51 -4.83 6.84
C LYS A 20 -0.24 -6.00 5.89
N LEU A 21 -0.83 -5.98 4.70
CA LEU A 21 -0.65 -7.03 3.70
C LEU A 21 0.78 -7.09 3.17
N LEU A 22 1.38 -5.93 2.90
CA LEU A 22 2.76 -5.79 2.45
C LEU A 22 3.75 -6.26 3.53
N ALA A 23 3.52 -5.89 4.80
CA ALA A 23 4.33 -6.33 5.93
C ALA A 23 4.23 -7.85 6.19
N ALA A 24 3.10 -8.47 5.85
CA ALA A 24 2.94 -9.93 5.84
C ALA A 24 3.63 -10.59 4.63
N GLY A 25 4.29 -9.82 3.77
CA GLY A 25 5.09 -10.29 2.64
C GLY A 25 4.29 -10.54 1.36
N ASN A 26 3.09 -9.98 1.22
CA ASN A 26 2.31 -10.10 -0.01
C ASN A 26 2.77 -9.06 -1.05
N PRO A 27 2.71 -9.37 -2.36
CA PRO A 27 2.86 -8.37 -3.41
C PRO A 27 1.66 -7.41 -3.39
N VAL A 28 1.89 -6.15 -3.02
CA VAL A 28 0.84 -5.13 -2.93
C VAL A 28 1.21 -3.92 -3.79
N THR A 29 0.28 -3.47 -4.63
CA THR A 29 0.38 -2.21 -5.35
C THR A 29 -0.74 -1.28 -4.93
N PHE A 30 -0.36 -0.11 -4.42
CA PHE A 30 -1.27 0.94 -4.01
C PHE A 30 -1.70 1.77 -5.22
N TYR A 31 -3.01 2.02 -5.35
CA TYR A 31 -3.56 2.94 -6.33
C TYR A 31 -4.28 4.10 -5.65
N GLY A 32 -4.03 5.31 -6.13
CA GLY A 32 -4.65 6.50 -5.56
C GLY A 32 -4.19 7.80 -6.17
N ARG A 33 -4.32 8.88 -5.38
CA ARG A 33 -3.98 10.24 -5.82
C ARG A 33 -2.49 10.51 -5.67
N ALA A 34 -1.93 11.29 -6.59
CA ALA A 34 -0.50 11.67 -6.62
C ALA A 34 -0.01 12.27 -5.29
N ARG A 35 -0.86 13.02 -4.58
CA ARG A 35 -0.52 13.55 -3.25
C ARG A 35 -0.09 12.45 -2.28
N ILE A 36 -0.85 11.36 -2.18
CA ILE A 36 -0.53 10.24 -1.29
C ILE A 36 0.71 9.50 -1.79
N GLN A 37 0.83 9.31 -3.11
CA GLN A 37 2.03 8.72 -3.70
C GLN A 37 3.29 9.47 -3.25
N ASN A 38 3.25 10.80 -3.30
CA ASN A 38 4.38 11.64 -2.92
C ASN A 38 4.68 11.55 -1.42
N GLU A 39 3.66 11.55 -0.56
CA GLU A 39 3.82 11.35 0.88
C GLU A 39 4.51 10.00 1.17
N LEU A 40 4.00 8.91 0.61
CA LEU A 40 4.55 7.56 0.84
C LEU A 40 5.95 7.37 0.22
N LYS A 41 6.22 7.97 -0.94
CA LYS A 41 7.56 7.95 -1.55
C LYS A 41 8.58 8.81 -0.79
N THR A 42 8.13 9.82 -0.06
CA THR A 42 9.01 10.70 0.72
C THR A 42 9.30 10.14 2.10
N PHE A 43 8.25 9.68 2.80
CA PHE A 43 8.34 9.34 4.22
C PHE A 43 8.21 7.85 4.52
N GLY A 44 7.70 7.06 3.58
CA GLY A 44 7.26 5.70 3.83
C GLY A 44 5.90 5.68 4.52
N ALA A 45 5.60 4.59 5.21
CA ALA A 45 4.38 4.44 5.98
C ALA A 45 4.68 4.05 7.42
N LYS A 46 3.96 4.69 8.34
CA LYS A 46 3.82 4.26 9.72
C LYS A 46 2.36 3.98 9.98
N ILE A 47 2.05 2.73 10.30
CA ILE A 47 0.69 2.33 10.66
C ILE A 47 0.68 1.85 12.10
N THR A 48 -0.39 2.18 12.81
CA THR A 48 -0.59 1.78 14.19
C THR A 48 -2.01 1.23 14.31
N ASP A 49 -2.16 0.11 15.00
CA ASP A 49 -3.48 -0.47 15.26
C ASP A 49 -4.01 -0.14 16.66
N TYR A 50 -5.22 -0.59 16.95
CA TYR A 50 -5.90 -0.34 18.23
C TYR A 50 -5.20 -0.99 19.44
N THR A 51 -4.25 -1.90 19.21
CA THR A 51 -3.42 -2.53 20.25
C THR A 51 -2.09 -1.81 20.45
N ASN A 52 -1.88 -0.67 19.77
CA ASN A 52 -0.61 0.06 19.68
C ASN A 52 0.50 -0.71 18.96
N GLN A 53 0.17 -1.75 18.18
CA GLN A 53 1.17 -2.38 17.34
C GLN A 53 1.55 -1.43 16.20
N GLU A 54 2.83 -1.10 16.09
CA GLU A 54 3.36 -0.24 15.04
C GLU A 54 4.06 -1.06 13.95
N ILE A 55 3.82 -0.70 12.69
CA ILE A 55 4.58 -1.19 11.55
C ILE A 55 5.14 0.02 10.79
N LEU A 56 6.44 -0.04 10.53
CA LEU A 56 7.18 0.94 9.75
C LEU A 56 7.59 0.31 8.42
N LEU A 57 7.19 0.93 7.32
CA LEU A 57 7.57 0.51 5.97
C LEU A 57 8.35 1.65 5.31
N PRO A 58 9.62 1.42 4.91
CA PRO A 58 10.41 2.46 4.25
C PRO A 58 9.87 2.73 2.84
N PRO A 59 10.07 3.95 2.29
CA PRO A 59 9.48 4.35 1.01
C PRO A 59 9.74 3.39 -0.15
N ASN A 60 10.93 2.80 -0.21
CA ASN A 60 11.36 1.89 -1.27
C ASN A 60 10.64 0.53 -1.27
N THR A 61 9.87 0.21 -0.23
CA THR A 61 9.07 -1.02 -0.16
C THR A 61 7.65 -0.86 -0.66
N ILE A 62 7.19 0.38 -0.86
CA ILE A 62 5.79 0.70 -1.15
C ILE A 62 5.60 0.97 -2.65
N SER A 63 5.12 -0.04 -3.38
CA SER A 63 4.73 0.12 -4.79
C SER A 63 3.45 0.94 -4.91
N PHE A 64 3.50 2.11 -5.54
CA PHE A 64 2.34 2.99 -5.69
C PHE A 64 2.25 3.54 -7.12
N THR A 65 1.04 3.48 -7.70
CA THR A 65 0.72 4.06 -8.99
C THR A 65 -0.51 4.99 -8.93
N THR A 66 -0.55 5.94 -9.86
CA THR A 66 -1.72 6.79 -10.12
C THR A 66 -2.44 6.38 -11.40
N SER A 67 -1.97 5.35 -12.11
CA SER A 67 -2.61 4.82 -13.31
C SER A 67 -3.34 3.53 -13.00
N PHE A 68 -4.63 3.47 -13.35
CA PHE A 68 -5.45 2.28 -13.14
C PHE A 68 -4.99 1.10 -14.02
N SER A 69 -4.40 1.37 -15.19
CA SER A 69 -3.86 0.32 -16.08
C SER A 69 -2.80 -0.55 -15.42
N ASP A 70 -2.03 0.02 -14.48
CA ASP A 70 -0.87 -0.66 -13.90
C ASP A 70 -1.26 -1.73 -12.88
N ILE A 71 -2.53 -1.73 -12.46
CA ILE A 71 -3.07 -2.66 -11.47
C ILE A 71 -4.18 -3.55 -12.03
N SER A 72 -4.55 -3.40 -13.31
CA SER A 72 -5.68 -4.13 -13.90
C SER A 72 -5.51 -5.66 -13.91
N ASN A 73 -4.27 -6.14 -13.77
CA ASN A 73 -3.91 -7.56 -13.77
C ASN A 73 -3.68 -8.12 -12.37
N ALA A 74 -4.02 -7.37 -11.31
CA ALA A 74 -3.96 -7.90 -9.95
C ALA A 74 -4.95 -9.04 -9.76
N ASP A 75 -4.57 -10.04 -8.96
CA ASP A 75 -5.43 -11.18 -8.67
C ASP A 75 -6.61 -10.79 -7.75
N VAL A 76 -6.40 -9.77 -6.90
CA VAL A 76 -7.39 -9.24 -5.94
C VAL A 76 -7.31 -7.71 -5.90
N PHE A 77 -8.47 -7.05 -5.76
CA PHE A 77 -8.63 -5.59 -5.65
C PHE A 77 -9.30 -5.19 -4.34
#